data_AF-A0A7K0BL42-F1
#
_entry.id   AF-A0A7K0BL42-F1
#
_cell.length_a   1.000
_cell.length_b   1.000
_cell.length_c   1.000
_cell.angle_alpha   90.00
_cell.angle_beta   90.00
_cell.angle_gamma   90.00
#
_symmetry.space_group_name_H-M   'P 1'
#
loop_
_entity.id
_entity.type
_entity.pdbx_description
1 polymer ?
#
loop_
_entity_poly.entity_id
_entity_poly.type
_entity_poly.pdbx_seq_one_letter_code
_entity_poly.pdbx_strand_id
1 'polypeptide(L)'
;MRKLYITLSFVMVSGILSAQNQYTKAADKLFDRYEYVDAAKEYLKLAEGNKADSYVYKQLAESYYNVFNTKEAVKWYAKVVEQKQDAETYYKYAQMLKAEGNFNESDKQMQQFAQLAPNDQRAKAFVSKPNYLPELKGQTKLYDIAKSDVSSDKTDFGAVLTNDNNVYFSSSRNNSRKTNGWNEEPYLDIYKATYNANGTISDAVAVENINTKWHDGPASISSDGTTMYYGSESFNEKEFTKDKPKNAKFGKIYLYKATKEGDKWVNAKPLPFNNKAYDVRNPSISKDGKTLYFSSNMPGGFGGEDIWKVSVNGDEYGTP
;
A
#
# COMPACT_ATOMS: atom_id res chain seq x y z
N MET A 1 49.93 -11.77 -55.58
CA MET A 1 49.50 -11.77 -54.16
C MET A 1 48.43 -10.70 -53.99
N ARG A 2 47.31 -11.06 -53.35
CA ARG A 2 46.02 -10.35 -53.35
C ARG A 2 46.07 -8.96 -52.70
N LYS A 3 45.31 -8.04 -53.28
CA LYS A 3 44.84 -6.78 -52.68
C LYS A 3 43.63 -7.05 -51.76
N LEU A 4 43.39 -6.21 -50.73
CA LEU A 4 42.14 -5.44 -50.44
C LEU A 4 41.80 -5.20 -48.94
N TYR A 5 41.57 -3.90 -48.66
CA TYR A 5 40.56 -3.21 -47.82
C TYR A 5 40.49 -3.26 -46.28
N ILE A 6 40.49 -2.02 -45.77
CA ILE A 6 39.99 -1.47 -44.50
C ILE A 6 38.51 -1.83 -44.28
N THR A 7 38.13 -2.17 -43.05
CA THR A 7 36.87 -1.67 -42.48
C THR A 7 36.95 -1.60 -40.96
N LEU A 8 36.92 -0.37 -40.46
CA LEU A 8 36.78 0.02 -39.07
C LEU A 8 35.29 -0.14 -38.71
N SER A 9 34.92 -1.20 -37.98
CA SER A 9 33.55 -1.37 -37.51
C SER A 9 33.33 -0.53 -36.25
N PHE A 10 32.72 0.65 -36.46
CA PHE A 10 32.05 1.44 -35.43
C PHE A 10 30.96 0.58 -34.77
N VAL A 11 31.19 0.09 -33.56
CA VAL A 11 30.11 -0.41 -32.71
C VAL A 11 29.47 0.80 -32.07
N MET A 12 28.46 1.35 -32.75
CA MET A 12 27.55 2.33 -32.17
C MET A 12 26.66 1.57 -31.17
N VAL A 13 27.13 1.43 -29.92
CA VAL A 13 26.24 1.11 -28.81
C VAL A 13 25.40 2.35 -28.59
N SER A 14 24.22 2.40 -29.20
CA SER A 14 23.19 3.35 -28.85
C SER A 14 22.73 3.06 -27.43
N GLY A 15 23.47 3.58 -26.45
CA GLY A 15 22.93 3.81 -25.14
C GLY A 15 21.74 4.74 -25.32
N ILE A 16 20.53 4.22 -25.06
CA ILE A 16 19.38 5.07 -24.76
C ILE A 16 19.74 5.72 -23.42
N LEU A 17 20.53 6.79 -23.49
CA LEU A 17 20.62 7.78 -22.44
C LEU A 17 19.21 8.35 -22.36
N SER A 18 18.40 7.84 -21.43
CA SER A 18 17.26 8.62 -20.94
C SER A 18 17.86 9.89 -20.37
N ALA A 19 17.92 10.93 -21.20
CA ALA A 19 18.32 12.25 -20.78
C ALA A 19 17.31 12.66 -19.71
N GLN A 20 17.72 12.57 -18.44
CA GLN A 20 16.91 13.04 -17.33
C GLN A 20 16.61 14.51 -17.64
N ASN A 21 15.33 14.78 -17.92
CA ASN A 21 14.91 16.11 -18.31
C ASN A 21 15.22 17.02 -17.13
N GLN A 22 16.04 18.06 -17.32
CA GLN A 22 16.38 19.00 -16.28
C GLN A 22 15.12 19.57 -15.58
N TYR A 23 13.98 19.59 -16.28
CA TYR A 23 12.70 20.04 -15.76
C TYR A 23 12.06 19.06 -14.76
N THR A 24 12.27 17.75 -14.88
CA THR A 24 11.64 16.73 -14.01
C THR A 24 12.44 16.45 -12.74
N LYS A 25 13.72 16.84 -12.69
CA LYS A 25 14.63 16.51 -11.58
C LYS A 25 14.06 16.79 -10.18
N ALA A 26 13.33 17.88 -10.00
CA ALA A 26 12.70 18.20 -8.73
C ALA A 26 11.55 17.23 -8.40
N ALA A 27 10.64 17.01 -9.35
CA ALA A 27 9.51 16.10 -9.23
C ALA A 27 9.95 14.64 -9.03
N ASP A 28 10.93 14.19 -9.83
CA ASP A 28 11.51 12.83 -9.73
C ASP A 28 12.10 12.58 -8.35
N LYS A 29 12.77 13.58 -7.76
CA LYS A 29 13.35 13.45 -6.42
C LYS A 29 12.27 13.30 -5.34
N LEU A 30 11.14 14.00 -5.47
CA LEU A 30 10.00 13.87 -4.56
C LEU A 30 9.35 12.49 -4.73
N PHE A 31 9.09 12.08 -5.97
CA PHE A 31 8.52 10.78 -6.32
C PHE A 31 9.38 9.64 -5.77
N ASP A 32 10.70 9.74 -5.94
CA ASP A 32 11.68 8.77 -5.47
C ASP A 32 11.71 8.58 -3.95
N ARG A 33 11.25 9.58 -3.21
CA ARG A 33 11.12 9.59 -1.75
C ARG A 33 9.72 9.20 -1.27
N TYR A 34 8.84 8.84 -2.21
CA TYR A 34 7.42 8.57 -1.98
C TYR A 34 6.64 9.80 -1.50
N GLU A 35 7.14 11.00 -1.80
CA GLU A 35 6.46 12.27 -1.50
C GLU A 35 5.45 12.59 -2.63
N TYR A 36 4.46 11.71 -2.82
CA TYR A 36 3.65 11.67 -4.06
C TYR A 36 2.72 12.87 -4.24
N VAL A 37 2.22 13.46 -3.15
CA VAL A 37 1.37 14.66 -3.26
C VAL A 37 2.19 15.82 -3.82
N ASP A 38 3.39 16.05 -3.30
CA ASP A 38 4.27 17.10 -3.80
C ASP A 38 4.86 16.76 -5.18
N ALA A 39 5.17 15.49 -5.45
CA ALA A 39 5.59 15.04 -6.76
C ALA A 39 4.50 15.32 -7.81
N ALA A 40 3.24 14.99 -7.52
CA ALA A 40 2.11 15.30 -8.39
C ALA A 40 1.99 16.80 -8.65
N LYS A 41 2.14 17.66 -7.62
CA LYS A 41 2.12 19.13 -7.80
C LYS A 41 3.21 19.59 -8.77
N GLU A 42 4.43 19.07 -8.66
CA GLU A 42 5.53 19.47 -9.56
C GLU A 42 5.37 18.92 -10.99
N TYR A 43 4.96 17.66 -11.15
CA TYR A 43 4.67 17.11 -12.49
C TYR A 43 3.49 17.82 -13.17
N LEU A 44 2.46 18.21 -12.40
CA LEU A 44 1.31 18.94 -12.92
C LEU A 44 1.72 20.29 -13.53
N LYS A 45 2.63 21.03 -12.89
CA LYS A 45 3.18 22.28 -13.44
C LYS A 45 3.85 22.07 -14.80
N LEU A 46 4.56 20.94 -14.98
CA LEU A 46 5.18 20.59 -16.25
C LEU A 46 4.13 20.25 -17.32
N ALA A 47 3.08 19.54 -16.93
CA ALA A 47 1.95 19.19 -17.79
C ALA A 47 1.18 20.42 -18.27
N GLU A 48 0.88 21.36 -17.38
CA GLU A 48 0.16 22.60 -17.70
C GLU A 48 1.04 23.61 -18.44
N GLY A 49 2.35 23.58 -18.22
CA GLY A 49 3.33 24.45 -18.88
C GLY A 49 3.73 24.02 -20.29
N ASN A 50 3.04 23.05 -20.91
CA ASN A 50 3.39 22.45 -22.21
C ASN A 50 4.82 21.89 -22.27
N LYS A 51 5.34 21.39 -21.14
CA LYS A 51 6.67 20.77 -21.01
C LYS A 51 6.60 19.29 -20.64
N ALA A 52 5.41 18.69 -20.68
CA ALA A 52 5.23 17.28 -20.41
C ALA A 52 5.44 16.43 -21.66
N ASP A 53 6.07 15.29 -21.44
CA ASP A 53 6.13 14.16 -22.36
C ASP A 53 5.39 12.95 -21.74
N SER A 54 5.43 11.81 -22.41
CA SER A 54 4.81 10.57 -21.93
C SER A 54 5.30 10.17 -20.54
N TYR A 55 6.57 10.45 -20.21
CA TYR A 55 7.14 10.15 -18.90
C TYR A 55 6.51 11.02 -17.81
N VAL A 56 6.38 12.34 -18.02
CA VAL A 56 5.73 13.24 -17.06
C VAL A 56 4.28 12.82 -16.81
N TYR A 57 3.51 12.50 -17.86
CA TYR A 57 2.14 12.03 -17.68
C TYR A 57 2.07 10.72 -16.90
N LYS A 58 3.01 9.80 -17.13
CA LYS A 58 3.07 8.53 -16.39
C LYS A 58 3.37 8.76 -14.93
N GLN A 59 4.38 9.55 -14.60
CA GLN A 59 4.74 9.86 -13.22
C GLN A 59 3.62 10.61 -12.47
N LEU A 60 2.90 11.50 -13.17
CA LEU A 60 1.74 12.18 -12.61
C LEU A 60 0.59 11.20 -12.32
N ALA A 61 0.29 10.31 -13.26
CA ALA A 61 -0.71 9.25 -13.07
C ALA A 61 -0.34 8.31 -11.90
N GLU A 62 0.92 7.88 -11.84
CA GLU A 62 1.44 7.04 -10.76
C GLU A 62 1.42 7.76 -9.41
N SER A 63 1.71 9.06 -9.37
CA SER A 63 1.63 9.84 -8.13
C SER A 63 0.20 9.85 -7.59
N TYR A 64 -0.79 10.12 -8.45
CA TYR A 64 -2.20 10.08 -8.07
C TYR A 64 -2.70 8.66 -7.74
N TYR A 65 -2.21 7.64 -8.45
CA TYR A 65 -2.50 6.23 -8.15
C TYR A 65 -2.06 5.86 -6.73
N ASN A 66 -0.82 6.23 -6.33
CA ASN A 66 -0.26 5.86 -5.02
C ASN A 66 -0.97 6.54 -3.84
N VAL A 67 -1.62 7.70 -4.05
CA VAL A 67 -2.44 8.38 -3.03
C VAL A 67 -3.94 8.10 -3.20
N PHE A 68 -4.29 7.15 -4.07
CA PHE A 68 -5.66 6.77 -4.38
C PHE A 68 -6.57 7.94 -4.79
N ASN A 69 -6.00 8.97 -5.44
CA ASN A 69 -6.77 10.01 -6.11
C ASN A 69 -7.20 9.49 -7.49
N THR A 70 -8.21 8.62 -7.44
CA THR A 70 -8.72 7.85 -8.57
C THR A 70 -9.12 8.72 -9.76
N LYS A 71 -9.79 9.85 -9.50
CA LYS A 71 -10.25 10.78 -10.53
C LYS A 71 -9.10 11.38 -11.34
N GLU A 72 -8.08 11.95 -10.68
CA GLU A 72 -6.93 12.49 -11.40
C GLU A 72 -6.07 11.37 -12.00
N ALA A 73 -5.91 10.23 -11.32
CA ALA A 73 -5.19 9.09 -11.87
C ALA A 73 -5.80 8.62 -13.20
N VAL A 74 -7.14 8.47 -13.27
CA VAL A 74 -7.86 8.09 -14.50
C VAL A 74 -7.57 9.08 -15.63
N LYS A 75 -7.63 10.39 -15.35
CA LYS A 75 -7.39 11.45 -16.34
C LYS A 75 -5.97 11.34 -16.93
N TRP A 76 -4.96 11.14 -16.10
CA TRP A 76 -3.58 11.10 -16.57
C TRP A 76 -3.19 9.76 -17.19
N TYR A 77 -3.70 8.63 -16.67
CA TYR A 77 -3.51 7.35 -17.35
C TYR A 77 -4.15 7.32 -18.75
N ALA A 78 -5.30 7.98 -18.94
CA ALA A 78 -5.91 8.11 -20.27
C ALA A 78 -4.94 8.73 -21.29
N LYS A 79 -4.14 9.72 -20.88
CA LYS A 79 -3.07 10.31 -21.69
C LYS A 79 -1.89 9.37 -21.91
N VAL A 80 -1.50 8.63 -20.88
CA VAL A 80 -0.38 7.67 -20.94
C VAL A 80 -0.64 6.55 -21.95
N VAL A 81 -1.89 6.05 -22.02
CA VAL A 81 -2.27 4.94 -22.92
C VAL A 81 -2.62 5.38 -24.35
N GLU A 82 -2.53 6.67 -24.69
CA GLU A 82 -2.54 7.14 -26.09
C GLU A 82 -1.36 6.55 -26.89
N GLN A 83 -0.33 6.09 -26.18
CA GLN A 83 0.79 5.30 -26.70
C GLN A 83 0.79 3.89 -26.07
N LYS A 84 1.42 2.92 -26.73
CA LYS A 84 1.53 1.56 -26.20
C LYS A 84 2.36 1.55 -24.91
N GLN A 85 1.83 0.93 -23.86
CA GLN A 85 2.48 0.82 -22.54
C GLN A 85 2.80 -0.63 -22.16
N ASP A 86 3.49 -0.80 -21.04
CA ASP A 86 3.65 -2.09 -20.37
C ASP A 86 2.33 -2.59 -19.75
N ALA A 87 2.29 -3.89 -19.45
CA ALA A 87 1.11 -4.56 -18.92
C ALA A 87 0.63 -3.93 -17.59
N GLU A 88 1.56 -3.59 -16.68
CA GLU A 88 1.21 -3.10 -15.35
C GLU A 88 0.55 -1.72 -15.41
N THR A 89 0.97 -0.86 -16.36
CA THR A 89 0.32 0.44 -16.61
C THR A 89 -1.16 0.26 -16.98
N TYR A 90 -1.48 -0.70 -17.87
CA TYR A 90 -2.87 -1.01 -18.21
C TYR A 90 -3.65 -1.57 -17.02
N TYR A 91 -3.05 -2.46 -16.23
CA TYR A 91 -3.67 -2.99 -15.02
C TYR A 91 -4.02 -1.89 -14.02
N LYS A 92 -3.07 -1.01 -13.69
CA LYS A 92 -3.28 0.10 -12.75
C LYS A 92 -4.34 1.06 -13.24
N TYR A 93 -4.32 1.42 -14.53
CA TYR A 93 -5.36 2.26 -15.11
C TYR A 93 -6.74 1.60 -15.00
N ALA A 94 -6.83 0.30 -15.30
CA ALA A 94 -8.07 -0.44 -15.15
C ALA A 94 -8.60 -0.41 -13.70
N GLN A 95 -7.73 -0.54 -12.70
CA GLN A 95 -8.13 -0.45 -11.28
C GLN A 95 -8.70 0.93 -10.93
N MET A 96 -8.07 2.01 -11.40
CA MET A 96 -8.56 3.37 -11.16
C MET A 96 -9.90 3.63 -11.86
N LEU A 97 -10.06 3.15 -13.10
CA LEU A 97 -11.35 3.21 -13.81
C LEU A 97 -12.44 2.45 -13.06
N LYS A 98 -12.12 1.25 -12.54
CA LYS A 98 -13.06 0.45 -11.75
C LYS A 98 -13.46 1.14 -10.46
N ALA A 99 -12.53 1.80 -9.77
CA ALA A 99 -12.80 2.57 -8.56
C ALA A 99 -13.75 3.74 -8.83
N GLU A 100 -13.65 4.40 -9.99
CA GLU A 100 -14.59 5.44 -10.45
C GLU A 100 -15.90 4.87 -11.03
N GLY A 101 -16.12 3.55 -11.00
CA GLY A 101 -17.31 2.90 -11.55
C GLY A 101 -17.34 2.80 -13.08
N ASN A 102 -16.25 3.13 -13.77
CA ASN A 102 -16.11 3.04 -15.22
C ASN A 102 -15.77 1.60 -15.68
N PHE A 103 -16.63 0.64 -15.34
CA PHE A 103 -16.37 -0.80 -15.53
C PHE A 103 -16.08 -1.19 -16.99
N ASN A 104 -16.84 -0.66 -17.96
CA ASN A 104 -16.62 -1.00 -19.37
C ASN A 104 -15.25 -0.55 -19.89
N GLU A 105 -14.79 0.63 -19.48
CA GLU A 105 -13.47 1.11 -19.87
C GLU A 105 -12.38 0.35 -19.11
N SER A 106 -12.60 0.05 -17.82
CA SER A 106 -11.72 -0.81 -17.03
C SER A 106 -11.50 -2.16 -17.72
N ASP A 107 -12.56 -2.82 -18.19
CA ASP A 107 -12.48 -4.12 -18.85
C ASP A 107 -11.68 -4.05 -20.17
N LYS A 108 -11.75 -2.95 -20.93
CA LYS A 108 -10.89 -2.75 -22.12
C LYS A 108 -9.41 -2.69 -21.75
N GLN A 109 -9.07 -2.00 -20.67
CA GLN A 109 -7.68 -1.92 -20.21
C GLN A 109 -7.22 -3.27 -19.63
N MET A 110 -8.10 -4.01 -18.93
CA MET A 110 -7.82 -5.38 -18.49
C MET A 110 -7.61 -6.35 -19.66
N GLN A 111 -8.29 -6.17 -20.79
CA GLN A 111 -8.02 -6.94 -22.01
C GLN A 111 -6.62 -6.66 -22.55
N GLN A 112 -6.17 -5.40 -22.59
CA GLN A 112 -4.80 -5.06 -22.98
C GLN A 112 -3.77 -5.69 -22.03
N PHE A 113 -4.01 -5.59 -20.72
CA PHE A 113 -3.18 -6.24 -19.71
C PHE A 113 -3.10 -7.76 -19.93
N ALA A 114 -4.24 -8.45 -20.13
CA ALA A 114 -4.28 -9.88 -20.31
C ALA A 114 -3.61 -10.36 -21.62
N GLN A 115 -3.64 -9.54 -22.68
CA GLN A 115 -2.91 -9.81 -23.92
C GLN A 115 -1.39 -9.71 -23.74
N LEU A 116 -0.93 -8.72 -22.96
CA LEU A 116 0.50 -8.49 -22.71
C LEU A 116 1.09 -9.44 -21.65
N ALA A 117 0.26 -9.90 -20.70
CA ALA A 117 0.69 -10.76 -19.58
C ALA A 117 -0.26 -11.98 -19.40
N PRO A 118 -0.42 -12.86 -20.39
CA PRO A 118 -1.42 -13.94 -20.36
C PRO A 118 -1.18 -15.00 -19.27
N ASN A 119 0.05 -15.09 -18.75
CA ASN A 119 0.40 -16.02 -17.69
C ASN A 119 0.22 -15.45 -16.28
N ASP A 120 -0.02 -14.15 -16.14
CA ASP A 120 -0.28 -13.49 -14.88
C ASP A 120 -1.61 -13.98 -14.28
N GLN A 121 -1.64 -14.25 -12.97
CA GLN A 121 -2.82 -14.77 -12.30
C GLN A 121 -4.00 -13.78 -12.33
N ARG A 122 -3.71 -12.47 -12.31
CA ARG A 122 -4.72 -11.40 -12.44
C ARG A 122 -5.37 -11.43 -13.82
N ALA A 123 -4.58 -11.69 -14.87
CA ALA A 123 -5.08 -11.83 -16.24
C ALA A 123 -5.94 -13.09 -16.40
N LYS A 124 -5.47 -14.24 -15.88
CA LYS A 124 -6.25 -15.49 -15.88
C LYS A 124 -7.57 -15.34 -15.13
N ALA A 125 -7.55 -14.69 -13.96
CA ALA A 125 -8.75 -14.43 -13.18
C ALA A 125 -9.77 -13.59 -13.96
N PHE A 126 -9.32 -12.50 -14.59
CA PHE A 126 -10.17 -11.66 -15.45
C PHE A 126 -10.78 -12.44 -16.63
N VAL A 127 -9.95 -13.14 -17.40
CA VAL A 127 -10.40 -13.89 -18.59
C VAL A 127 -11.36 -15.03 -18.22
N SER A 128 -11.15 -15.67 -17.07
CA SER A 128 -12.00 -16.77 -16.61
C SER A 128 -13.41 -16.34 -16.17
N LYS A 129 -13.64 -15.04 -15.94
CA LYS A 129 -14.89 -14.49 -15.39
C LYS A 129 -15.36 -13.23 -16.12
N PRO A 130 -15.68 -13.30 -17.42
CA PRO A 130 -16.08 -12.12 -18.19
C PRO A 130 -17.39 -11.47 -17.70
N ASN A 131 -18.26 -12.22 -17.02
CA ASN A 131 -19.56 -11.76 -16.52
C ASN A 131 -19.60 -11.53 -15.00
N TYR A 132 -18.45 -11.25 -14.37
CA TYR A 132 -18.38 -11.12 -12.90
C TYR A 132 -19.33 -10.06 -12.33
N LEU A 133 -19.52 -8.93 -13.02
CA LEU A 133 -20.33 -7.83 -12.50
C LEU A 133 -21.85 -8.15 -12.48
N PRO A 134 -22.45 -8.67 -13.57
CA PRO A 134 -23.82 -9.20 -13.51
C PRO A 134 -24.01 -10.27 -12.43
N GLU A 135 -23.07 -11.21 -12.30
CA GLU A 135 -23.13 -12.27 -11.28
C GLU A 135 -23.16 -11.69 -9.87
N LEU A 136 -22.28 -10.72 -9.57
CA LEU A 136 -22.25 -10.03 -8.27
C LEU A 136 -23.53 -9.25 -8.01
N LYS A 137 -24.08 -8.56 -9.01
CA LYS A 137 -25.33 -7.80 -8.89
C LYS A 137 -26.56 -8.69 -8.68
N GLY A 138 -26.50 -9.94 -9.13
CA GLY A 138 -27.57 -10.93 -8.96
C GLY A 138 -27.57 -11.62 -7.60
N GLN A 139 -26.56 -11.39 -6.74
CA GLN A 139 -26.48 -12.04 -5.45
C GLN A 139 -27.56 -11.52 -4.47
N THR A 140 -28.08 -12.43 -3.65
CA THR A 140 -29.00 -12.06 -2.56
C THR A 140 -28.28 -11.15 -1.57
N LYS A 141 -28.90 -10.01 -1.25
CA LYS A 141 -28.42 -9.09 -0.22
C LYS A 141 -28.47 -9.77 1.15
N LEU A 142 -27.31 -9.94 1.79
CA LEU A 142 -27.18 -10.59 3.10
C LEU A 142 -27.10 -9.60 4.27
N TYR A 143 -26.75 -8.35 4.01
CA TYR A 143 -26.54 -7.33 5.03
C TYR A 143 -26.81 -5.93 4.47
N ASP A 144 -27.08 -5.00 5.39
CA ASP A 144 -27.08 -3.57 5.12
C ASP A 144 -25.70 -2.98 5.41
N ILE A 145 -25.31 -1.96 4.64
CA ILE A 145 -24.10 -1.19 4.89
C ILE A 145 -24.54 0.19 5.35
N ALA A 146 -24.13 0.57 6.56
CA ALA A 146 -24.32 1.90 7.10
C ALA A 146 -22.95 2.55 7.35
N LYS A 147 -22.88 3.87 7.17
CA LYS A 147 -21.70 4.64 7.57
C LYS A 147 -21.58 4.59 9.10
N SER A 148 -20.37 4.36 9.60
CA SER A 148 -20.11 4.42 11.03
C SER A 148 -19.88 5.85 11.51
N ASP A 149 -20.41 6.18 12.69
CA ASP A 149 -20.21 7.49 13.33
C ASP A 149 -18.76 7.72 13.77
N VAL A 150 -17.98 6.65 13.98
CA VAL A 150 -16.58 6.75 14.41
C VAL A 150 -15.63 7.12 13.27
N SER A 151 -16.07 6.98 12.01
CA SER A 151 -15.25 7.29 10.84
C SER A 151 -14.98 8.79 10.74
N SER A 152 -13.71 9.14 10.62
CA SER A 152 -13.19 10.48 10.39
C SER A 152 -13.25 10.89 8.92
N ASP A 153 -12.81 12.12 8.63
CA ASP A 153 -12.56 12.63 7.29
C ASP A 153 -11.17 12.25 6.75
N LYS A 154 -10.45 11.37 7.46
CA LYS A 154 -9.10 10.88 7.13
C LYS A 154 -9.11 9.37 6.92
N THR A 155 -7.93 8.80 6.71
CA THR A 155 -7.75 7.34 6.61
C THR A 155 -8.13 6.65 7.92
N ASP A 156 -9.10 5.74 7.85
CA ASP A 156 -9.51 4.83 8.93
C ASP A 156 -9.62 3.40 8.39
N PHE A 157 -8.95 2.44 9.01
CA PHE A 157 -8.98 1.05 8.54
C PHE A 157 -8.52 0.05 9.61
N GLY A 158 -8.61 -1.24 9.27
CA GLY A 158 -8.10 -2.32 10.11
C GLY A 158 -8.89 -2.51 11.40
N ALA A 159 -10.22 -2.30 11.35
CA ALA A 159 -11.07 -2.44 12.52
C ALA A 159 -11.18 -3.89 13.00
N VAL A 160 -11.01 -4.12 14.30
CA VAL A 160 -11.23 -5.39 14.99
C VAL A 160 -12.14 -5.18 16.19
N LEU A 161 -13.24 -5.94 16.25
CA LEU A 161 -14.16 -5.98 17.40
C LEU A 161 -13.75 -7.12 18.34
N THR A 162 -13.51 -6.80 19.61
CA THR A 162 -13.18 -7.77 20.66
C THR A 162 -14.42 -8.22 21.42
N ASN A 163 -14.30 -9.35 22.13
CA ASN A 163 -15.40 -9.94 22.92
C ASN A 163 -15.88 -9.04 24.08
N ASP A 164 -15.05 -8.08 24.53
CA ASP A 164 -15.40 -7.07 25.53
C ASP A 164 -15.93 -5.77 24.90
N ASN A 165 -16.50 -5.86 23.70
CA ASN A 165 -17.14 -4.78 22.93
C ASN A 165 -16.23 -3.58 22.62
N ASN A 166 -14.92 -3.79 22.52
CA ASN A 166 -14.01 -2.75 22.06
C ASN A 166 -13.72 -2.89 20.58
N VAL A 167 -13.76 -1.78 19.85
CA VAL A 167 -13.34 -1.68 18.46
C VAL A 167 -11.97 -1.02 18.44
N TYR A 168 -10.97 -1.73 17.96
CA TYR A 168 -9.64 -1.17 17.71
C TYR A 168 -9.45 -0.96 16.21
N PHE A 169 -8.83 0.14 15.81
CA PHE A 169 -8.61 0.46 14.39
C PHE A 169 -7.45 1.45 14.25
N SER A 170 -6.85 1.54 13.07
CA SER A 170 -5.83 2.54 12.75
C SER A 170 -6.45 3.77 12.12
N SER A 171 -5.94 4.95 12.49
CA SER A 171 -6.43 6.22 11.96
C SER A 171 -5.38 7.31 11.90
N SER A 172 -5.47 8.17 10.88
CA SER A 172 -4.70 9.42 10.75
C SER A 172 -5.47 10.65 11.29
N ARG A 173 -6.52 10.45 12.10
CA ARG A 173 -7.36 11.55 12.65
C ARG A 173 -6.66 12.52 13.60
N ASN A 174 -5.43 12.23 14.04
CA ASN A 174 -4.72 13.06 15.01
C ASN A 174 -4.01 14.27 14.38
N ASN A 175 -4.73 15.38 14.22
CA ASN A 175 -4.17 16.60 13.61
C ASN A 175 -3.00 17.25 14.39
N SER A 176 -2.72 16.81 15.62
CA SER A 176 -1.54 17.27 16.37
C SER A 176 -0.23 16.58 15.94
N ARG A 177 -0.33 15.47 15.22
CA ARG A 177 0.82 14.70 14.74
C ARG A 177 1.43 15.37 13.52
N LYS A 178 2.69 15.03 13.24
CA LYS A 178 3.31 15.38 11.96
C LYS A 178 2.59 14.66 10.83
N THR A 179 2.54 15.31 9.68
CA THR A 179 2.09 14.68 8.45
C THR A 179 3.21 13.86 7.82
N ASN A 180 2.84 12.81 7.10
CA ASN A 180 3.75 12.00 6.31
C ASN A 180 3.79 12.51 4.85
N GLY A 181 4.87 12.23 4.12
CA GLY A 181 5.03 12.71 2.74
C GLY A 181 4.19 11.95 1.70
N TRP A 182 3.67 10.76 2.02
CA TRP A 182 2.97 9.91 1.07
C TRP A 182 1.65 10.53 0.62
N ASN A 183 0.78 10.88 1.58
CA ASN A 183 -0.55 11.43 1.34
C ASN A 183 -0.82 12.75 2.08
N GLU A 184 0.19 13.35 2.72
CA GLU A 184 0.08 14.55 3.57
C GLU A 184 -0.86 14.41 4.78
N GLU A 185 -1.26 13.18 5.14
CA GLU A 185 -2.05 12.94 6.35
C GLU A 185 -1.16 12.77 7.58
N PRO A 186 -1.70 12.99 8.79
CA PRO A 186 -1.00 12.67 10.04
C PRO A 186 -0.51 11.22 10.10
N TYR A 187 0.60 10.96 10.79
CA TYR A 187 1.03 9.58 11.07
C TYR A 187 -0.09 8.80 11.78
N LEU A 188 -0.22 7.52 11.42
CA LEU A 188 -1.27 6.64 11.91
C LEU A 188 -1.05 6.33 13.40
N ASP A 189 -2.11 6.42 14.17
CA ASP A 189 -2.19 5.91 15.53
C ASP A 189 -3.27 4.80 15.58
N ILE A 190 -3.13 3.86 16.50
CA ILE A 190 -4.17 2.90 16.88
C ILE A 190 -5.11 3.57 17.87
N TYR A 191 -6.40 3.46 17.58
CA TYR A 191 -7.50 3.97 18.38
C TYR A 191 -8.35 2.83 18.93
N LYS A 192 -9.07 3.13 20.00
CA LYS A 192 -10.06 2.27 20.65
C LYS A 192 -11.38 3.04 20.79
N ALA A 193 -12.49 2.38 20.51
CA ALA A 193 -13.84 2.84 20.80
C ALA A 193 -14.69 1.70 21.37
N THR A 194 -15.84 2.00 21.95
CA THR A 194 -16.79 1.00 22.49
C THR A 194 -17.93 0.78 21.50
N TYR A 195 -18.22 -0.48 21.17
CA TYR A 195 -19.42 -0.88 20.46
C TYR A 195 -20.58 -1.06 21.45
N ASN A 196 -21.55 -0.15 21.40
CA ASN A 196 -22.65 -0.10 22.34
C ASN A 196 -23.76 -1.10 21.98
N ALA A 197 -24.56 -1.50 22.97
CA ALA A 197 -25.67 -2.44 22.78
C ALA A 197 -26.77 -1.93 21.82
N ASN A 198 -26.88 -0.61 21.62
CA ASN A 198 -27.79 0.01 20.66
C ASN A 198 -27.20 0.06 19.22
N GLY A 199 -26.03 -0.53 19.00
CA GLY A 199 -25.36 -0.60 17.70
C GLY A 199 -24.50 0.62 17.35
N THR A 200 -24.43 1.65 18.19
CA THR A 200 -23.56 2.82 17.96
C THR A 200 -22.13 2.56 18.42
N ILE A 201 -21.18 3.33 17.90
CA ILE A 201 -19.79 3.31 18.35
C ILE A 201 -19.51 4.60 19.10
N SER A 202 -18.86 4.52 20.26
CA SER A 202 -18.46 5.70 21.04
C SER A 202 -17.41 6.54 20.31
N ASP A 203 -17.12 7.72 20.86
CA ASP A 203 -15.92 8.46 20.46
C ASP A 203 -14.66 7.60 20.64
N ALA A 204 -13.73 7.78 19.71
CA ALA A 204 -12.49 7.04 19.69
C ALA A 204 -11.40 7.74 20.52
N VAL A 205 -10.69 6.96 21.33
CA VAL A 205 -9.53 7.40 22.10
C VAL A 205 -8.26 6.73 21.59
N ALA A 206 -7.17 7.48 21.51
CA ALA A 206 -5.88 6.91 21.11
C ALA A 206 -5.41 5.90 22.16
N VAL A 207 -4.87 4.77 21.71
CA VAL A 207 -4.35 3.74 22.61
C VAL A 207 -3.03 4.22 23.22
N GLU A 208 -2.96 4.26 24.55
CA GLU A 208 -1.74 4.62 25.29
C GLU A 208 -0.66 3.53 25.19
N ASN A 209 0.61 3.92 25.33
CA ASN A 209 1.81 3.07 25.35
C ASN A 209 2.11 2.25 24.08
N ILE A 210 1.22 2.27 23.09
CA ILE A 210 1.40 1.58 21.80
C ILE A 210 1.85 2.56 20.71
N ASN A 211 1.20 3.71 20.64
CA ASN A 211 1.44 4.69 19.58
C ASN A 211 2.81 5.35 19.74
N THR A 212 3.62 5.24 18.70
CA THR A 212 4.97 5.79 18.58
C THR A 212 4.90 7.15 17.90
N LYS A 213 5.98 7.65 17.29
CA LYS A 213 5.97 8.88 16.47
C LYS A 213 5.79 8.62 14.97
N TRP A 214 5.72 7.35 14.59
CA TRP A 214 5.65 6.85 13.21
C TRP A 214 4.26 6.24 12.95
N HIS A 215 4.08 5.51 11.84
CA HIS A 215 2.83 4.79 11.59
C HIS A 215 2.68 3.58 12.51
N ASP A 216 1.54 3.49 13.20
CA ASP A 216 1.18 2.37 14.05
C ASP A 216 -0.17 1.73 13.64
N GLY A 217 -0.16 0.40 13.66
CA GLY A 217 -1.21 -0.51 13.23
C GLY A 217 -1.14 -0.95 11.76
N PRO A 218 -2.14 -1.70 11.27
CA PRO A 218 -3.33 -2.14 12.00
C PRO A 218 -3.02 -3.16 13.09
N ALA A 219 -3.97 -3.37 13.99
CA ALA A 219 -3.87 -4.28 15.12
C ALA A 219 -4.76 -5.52 14.98
N SER A 220 -4.37 -6.60 15.65
CA SER A 220 -5.12 -7.82 15.84
C SER A 220 -5.02 -8.23 17.31
N ILE A 221 -6.13 -8.68 17.89
CA ILE A 221 -6.22 -8.96 19.32
C ILE A 221 -6.66 -10.41 19.52
N SER A 222 -6.01 -11.10 20.46
CA SER A 222 -6.35 -12.47 20.83
C SER A 222 -7.79 -12.57 21.35
N SER A 223 -8.42 -13.75 21.22
CA SER A 223 -9.83 -13.93 21.59
C SER A 223 -10.10 -13.72 23.09
N ASP A 224 -9.10 -13.91 23.95
CA ASP A 224 -9.17 -13.59 25.38
C ASP A 224 -8.95 -12.10 25.69
N GLY A 225 -8.62 -11.27 24.69
CA GLY A 225 -8.41 -9.83 24.83
C GLY A 225 -7.09 -9.43 25.51
N THR A 226 -6.17 -10.37 25.74
CA THR A 226 -4.96 -10.13 26.55
C THR A 226 -3.72 -9.82 25.74
N THR A 227 -3.68 -10.16 24.45
CA THR A 227 -2.52 -10.00 23.56
C THR A 227 -2.91 -9.20 22.33
N MET A 228 -2.11 -8.18 21.99
CA MET A 228 -2.21 -7.42 20.76
C MET A 228 -1.00 -7.70 19.88
N TYR A 229 -1.25 -7.99 18.61
CA TYR A 229 -0.27 -7.96 17.53
C TYR A 229 -0.55 -6.75 16.65
N TYR A 230 0.45 -5.94 16.32
CA TYR A 230 0.23 -4.74 15.51
C TYR A 230 1.44 -4.41 14.64
N GLY A 231 1.20 -3.72 13.52
CA GLY A 231 2.26 -3.15 12.69
C GLY A 231 2.84 -1.88 13.31
N SER A 232 4.15 -1.66 13.19
CA SER A 232 4.80 -0.38 13.51
C SER A 232 6.09 -0.24 12.70
N GLU A 233 6.64 0.96 12.56
CA GLU A 233 7.81 1.18 11.73
C GLU A 233 9.13 0.72 12.39
N SER A 234 10.00 0.10 11.59
CA SER A 234 11.35 -0.35 12.00
C SER A 234 12.26 0.78 12.47
N PHE A 235 11.90 2.04 12.21
CA PHE A 235 12.58 3.21 12.78
C PHE A 235 12.54 3.23 14.31
N ASN A 236 11.55 2.60 14.95
CA ASN A 236 11.51 2.41 16.40
C ASN A 236 12.68 1.54 16.89
N GLU A 237 13.11 0.56 16.09
CA GLU A 237 14.29 -0.28 16.32
C GLU A 237 15.58 0.34 15.75
N LYS A 238 15.53 1.60 15.27
CA LYS A 238 16.64 2.28 14.58
C LYS A 238 17.12 1.53 13.33
N GLU A 239 16.27 0.70 12.73
CA GLU A 239 16.58 -0.05 11.51
C GLU A 239 15.96 0.61 10.28
N PHE A 240 16.80 0.94 9.30
CA PHE A 240 16.40 1.57 8.04
C PHE A 240 17.52 1.46 7.00
N THR A 241 17.17 1.54 5.72
CA THR A 241 18.12 1.67 4.62
C THR A 241 18.33 3.14 4.28
N LYS A 242 19.59 3.56 4.13
CA LYS A 242 19.94 4.92 3.67
C LYS A 242 20.16 4.92 2.17
N ASP A 243 19.47 5.82 1.46
CA ASP A 243 19.72 6.10 0.05
C ASP A 243 20.38 7.48 -0.07
N LYS A 244 21.67 7.49 -0.43
CA LYS A 244 22.46 8.72 -0.56
C LYS A 244 22.02 9.57 -1.76
N PRO A 245 21.88 9.01 -2.99
CA PRO A 245 21.34 9.77 -4.13
C PRO A 245 20.01 10.47 -3.84
N LYS A 246 19.08 9.76 -3.17
CA LYS A 246 17.78 10.32 -2.80
C LYS A 246 17.84 11.20 -1.56
N ASN A 247 18.94 11.16 -0.78
CA ASN A 247 19.06 11.77 0.54
C ASN A 247 17.85 11.44 1.41
N ALA A 248 17.58 10.14 1.56
CA ALA A 248 16.40 9.60 2.23
C ALA A 248 16.73 8.37 3.07
N LYS A 249 15.85 8.05 4.01
CA LYS A 249 15.88 6.82 4.80
C LYS A 249 14.56 6.08 4.60
N PHE A 250 14.65 4.79 4.38
CA PHE A 250 13.50 3.93 4.16
C PHE A 250 13.45 2.88 5.27
N GLY A 251 12.37 2.90 6.04
CA GLY A 251 12.05 1.88 7.03
C GLY A 251 11.30 0.71 6.41
N LYS A 252 10.98 -0.27 7.26
CA LYS A 252 10.08 -1.39 6.99
C LYS A 252 8.95 -1.38 8.01
N ILE A 253 7.83 -2.02 7.69
CA ILE A 253 6.82 -2.34 8.69
C ILE A 253 7.25 -3.61 9.42
N TYR A 254 7.30 -3.53 10.74
CA TYR A 254 7.56 -4.62 11.67
C TYR A 254 6.29 -4.97 12.44
N LEU A 255 6.13 -6.23 12.79
CA LEU A 255 5.10 -6.65 13.74
C LEU A 255 5.62 -6.58 15.17
N TYR A 256 4.77 -6.14 16.08
CA TYR A 256 5.02 -6.08 17.51
C TYR A 256 3.97 -6.91 18.25
N LYS A 257 4.32 -7.37 19.44
CA LYS A 257 3.41 -7.96 20.42
C LYS A 257 3.38 -7.07 21.65
N ALA A 258 2.19 -6.81 22.18
CA ALA A 258 1.95 -6.20 23.47
C ALA A 258 0.97 -7.03 24.30
N THR A 259 1.05 -6.91 25.63
CA THR A 259 0.17 -7.61 26.57
C THR A 259 -0.67 -6.60 27.34
N LYS A 260 -1.84 -7.02 27.79
CA LYS A 260 -2.75 -6.18 28.58
C LYS A 260 -2.54 -6.38 30.08
N GLU A 261 -2.31 -5.30 30.82
CA GLU A 261 -2.30 -5.26 32.29
C GLU A 261 -3.39 -4.28 32.76
N GLY A 262 -4.49 -4.82 33.30
CA GLY A 262 -5.70 -4.03 33.55
C GLY A 262 -6.29 -3.50 32.24
N ASP A 263 -6.43 -2.17 32.14
CA ASP A 263 -6.90 -1.51 30.92
C ASP A 263 -5.78 -0.99 30.00
N LYS A 264 -4.52 -1.20 30.39
CA LYS A 264 -3.36 -0.66 29.67
C LYS A 264 -2.67 -1.74 28.87
N TRP A 265 -2.24 -1.37 27.66
CA TRP A 265 -1.28 -2.17 26.92
C TRP A 265 0.13 -1.85 27.40
N VAL A 266 0.93 -2.89 27.56
CA VAL A 266 2.29 -2.85 28.09
C VAL A 266 3.17 -3.88 27.36
N ASN A 267 4.46 -3.90 27.68
CA ASN A 267 5.42 -4.90 27.20
C ASN A 267 5.47 -5.03 25.66
N ALA A 268 5.29 -3.91 24.94
CA ALA A 268 5.41 -3.86 23.49
C ALA A 268 6.83 -4.26 23.05
N LYS A 269 6.96 -5.33 22.25
CA LYS A 269 8.23 -5.85 21.74
C LYS A 269 8.11 -6.23 20.26
N PRO A 270 9.14 -6.00 19.43
CA PRO A 270 9.15 -6.47 18.05
C PRO A 270 9.18 -8.01 17.99
N LEU A 271 8.50 -8.59 17.00
CA LEU A 271 8.54 -10.03 16.75
C LEU A 271 9.90 -10.46 16.15
N PRO A 272 10.36 -11.69 16.46
CA PRO A 272 11.72 -12.12 16.13
C PRO A 272 11.97 -12.39 14.64
N PHE A 273 10.90 -12.54 13.84
CA PHE A 273 10.97 -12.78 12.40
C PHE A 273 10.88 -11.50 11.55
N ASN A 274 10.85 -10.32 12.19
CA ASN A 274 11.01 -9.06 11.48
C ASN A 274 12.40 -8.95 10.83
N ASN A 275 12.48 -8.24 9.71
CA ASN A 275 13.75 -8.07 9.00
C ASN A 275 13.81 -6.79 8.18
N LYS A 276 14.96 -6.10 8.19
CA LYS A 276 15.16 -4.84 7.44
C LYS A 276 15.05 -4.97 5.91
N ALA A 277 15.07 -6.19 5.38
CA ALA A 277 15.01 -6.45 3.94
C ALA A 277 13.56 -6.44 3.40
N TYR A 278 12.56 -6.70 4.23
CA TYR A 278 11.17 -6.88 3.81
C TYR A 278 10.18 -6.34 4.84
N ASP A 279 8.94 -6.18 4.44
CA ASP A 279 7.85 -5.72 5.28
C ASP A 279 7.12 -6.92 5.90
N VAL A 280 6.75 -6.81 7.16
CA VAL A 280 5.92 -7.79 7.89
C VAL A 280 4.78 -7.01 8.52
N ARG A 281 3.57 -7.15 7.99
CA ARG A 281 2.46 -6.23 8.28
C ARG A 281 1.10 -6.92 8.26
N ASN A 282 0.06 -6.19 8.68
CA ASN A 282 -1.35 -6.65 8.71
C ASN A 282 -1.53 -7.97 9.49
N PRO A 283 -1.23 -8.00 10.79
CA PRO A 283 -1.34 -9.21 11.59
C PRO A 283 -2.80 -9.68 11.72
N SER A 284 -2.98 -11.00 11.87
CA SER A 284 -4.27 -11.61 12.20
C SER A 284 -4.03 -12.88 13.04
N ILE A 285 -4.33 -12.82 14.33
CA ILE A 285 -4.21 -13.96 15.24
C ILE A 285 -5.42 -14.89 15.12
N SER A 286 -5.19 -16.20 15.04
CA SER A 286 -6.26 -17.19 15.02
C SER A 286 -7.07 -17.18 16.32
N LYS A 287 -8.32 -17.66 16.23
CA LYS A 287 -9.24 -17.71 17.38
C LYS A 287 -8.70 -18.50 18.57
N ASP A 288 -7.94 -19.57 18.30
CA ASP A 288 -7.29 -20.38 19.33
C ASP A 288 -5.96 -19.80 19.85
N GLY A 289 -5.50 -18.67 19.29
CA GLY A 289 -4.25 -18.02 19.66
C GLY A 289 -2.98 -18.72 19.18
N LYS A 290 -3.08 -19.79 18.39
CA LYS A 290 -1.95 -20.66 18.04
C LYS A 290 -1.31 -20.37 16.69
N THR A 291 -1.95 -19.57 15.84
CA THR A 291 -1.44 -19.24 14.49
C THR A 291 -1.58 -17.75 14.25
N LEU A 292 -0.46 -17.07 14.00
CA LEU A 292 -0.44 -15.69 13.57
C LEU A 292 -0.27 -15.64 12.06
N TYR A 293 -1.25 -15.09 11.35
CA TYR A 293 -1.19 -14.77 9.94
C TYR A 293 -0.72 -13.33 9.75
N PHE A 294 -0.03 -13.05 8.65
CA PHE A 294 0.40 -11.70 8.28
C PHE A 294 0.70 -11.60 6.79
N SER A 295 0.77 -10.40 6.25
CA SER A 295 1.23 -10.15 4.88
C SER A 295 2.71 -9.77 4.85
N SER A 296 3.45 -10.26 3.85
CA SER A 296 4.87 -9.91 3.67
C SER A 296 5.30 -10.03 2.21
N ASN A 297 6.23 -9.15 1.81
CA ASN A 297 6.97 -9.22 0.54
C ASN A 297 8.31 -9.97 0.68
N MET A 298 8.46 -10.82 1.70
CA MET A 298 9.68 -11.59 1.89
C MET A 298 9.91 -12.64 0.79
N PRO A 299 11.17 -13.04 0.52
CA PRO A 299 11.48 -14.03 -0.50
C PRO A 299 10.80 -15.38 -0.26
N GLY A 300 10.43 -16.07 -1.35
CA GLY A 300 9.79 -17.39 -1.31
C GLY A 300 8.28 -17.37 -1.53
N GLY A 301 7.68 -16.18 -1.67
CA GLY A 301 6.27 -15.99 -1.99
C GLY A 301 5.92 -16.15 -3.48
N PHE A 302 4.64 -15.93 -3.81
CA PHE A 302 4.08 -16.02 -5.16
C PHE A 302 3.96 -14.67 -5.87
N GLY A 303 4.25 -13.56 -5.19
CA GLY A 303 4.44 -12.24 -5.79
C GLY A 303 4.00 -11.10 -4.88
N GLY A 304 4.52 -9.89 -5.12
CA GLY A 304 4.11 -8.69 -4.39
C GLY A 304 4.13 -8.86 -2.87
N GLU A 305 2.95 -8.96 -2.27
CA GLU A 305 2.78 -9.35 -0.87
C GLU A 305 1.89 -10.57 -0.74
N ASP A 306 2.42 -11.58 -0.05
CA ASP A 306 1.75 -12.85 0.17
C ASP A 306 1.29 -12.97 1.63
N ILE A 307 0.34 -13.88 1.88
CA ILE A 307 -0.08 -14.24 3.24
C ILE A 307 0.83 -15.35 3.76
N TRP A 308 1.47 -15.08 4.89
CA TRP A 308 2.34 -16.00 5.62
C TRP A 308 1.74 -16.33 6.99
N LYS A 309 2.26 -17.37 7.65
CA LYS A 309 1.81 -17.74 8.99
C LYS A 309 2.92 -18.33 9.84
N VAL A 310 2.85 -18.10 11.14
CA VAL A 310 3.71 -18.76 12.13
C VAL A 310 2.87 -19.43 13.20
N SER A 311 3.37 -20.54 13.75
CA SER A 311 2.85 -21.07 15.02
C SER A 311 3.21 -20.12 16.16
N VAL A 312 2.33 -20.01 17.15
CA VAL A 312 2.51 -19.17 18.35
C VAL A 312 2.47 -20.06 19.59
N ASN A 313 3.51 -19.99 20.41
CA ASN A 313 3.61 -20.66 21.70
C ASN A 313 4.17 -19.68 22.75
N GLY A 314 3.30 -18.84 23.33
CA GLY A 314 3.73 -17.79 24.25
C GLY A 314 4.55 -16.72 23.51
N ASP A 315 5.85 -16.65 23.82
CA ASP A 315 6.83 -15.77 23.16
C ASP A 315 7.69 -16.51 22.11
N GLU A 316 7.41 -17.78 21.87
CA GLU A 316 8.06 -18.58 20.83
C GLU A 316 7.22 -18.60 19.55
N TYR A 317 7.89 -18.46 18.41
CA TYR A 317 7.27 -18.42 17.09
C TYR A 317 7.89 -19.47 16.16
N GLY A 318 7.05 -20.06 15.32
CA GLY A 318 7.51 -20.91 14.22
C GLY A 318 8.24 -20.13 13.13
N THR A 319 8.77 -20.85 12.15
CA THR A 319 9.29 -20.23 10.92
C THR A 319 8.13 -19.88 9.99
N PRO A 320 8.11 -18.66 9.41
CA PRO A 320 7.08 -18.23 8.47
C PRO A 320 6.88 -19.12 7.25
#